data_AF-A0A6B2G0A8-F1
#
_entry.id   AF-A0A6B2G0A8-F1
#
_cell.length_a   1.000
_cell.length_b   1.000
_cell.length_c   1.000
_cell.angle_alpha   90.00
_cell.angle_beta   90.00
_cell.angle_gamma   90.00
#
_symmetry.space_group_name_H-M   'P 1'
#
loop_
_entity.id
_entity.type
_entity.pdbx_description
1 polymer ?
#
loop_
_entity_poly.entity_id
_entity_poly.type
_entity_poly.pdbx_seq_one_letter_code
_entity_poly.pdbx_strand_id
1 'polypeptide(L)'
;MHLLQHEDINLQGLIGIFFYPIIYSLIKSWDIFNKPLYLYEIFNTWRIFVNSCFTSGNQNLFGSNDPDEIFDRILIDLLIPRFSECLLTCDIREYGPILNFLNEWKPLFSEKTWTYVQKALLNSLLDYFEDWDPTSDVIPVHVWILCYYDIFGREFEIVYKSILRKMMHFLRNWHPSDPF
;
A
#
# COMPACT_ATOMS: atom_id res chain seq x y z
N MET A 1 44.93 12.49 -5.50
CA MET A 1 43.87 11.62 -4.97
C MET A 1 42.93 12.43 -4.08
N HIS A 2 42.35 13.52 -4.60
CA HIS A 2 41.43 14.43 -3.86
C HIS A 2 40.29 14.96 -4.75
N LEU A 3 40.29 14.65 -6.05
CA LEU A 3 39.35 15.20 -7.02
C LEU A 3 38.12 14.30 -7.26
N LEU A 4 38.23 12.99 -7.01
CA LEU A 4 37.11 12.05 -7.21
C LEU A 4 36.02 12.17 -6.12
N GLN A 5 36.38 12.60 -4.91
CA GLN A 5 35.42 12.75 -3.81
C GLN A 5 34.43 13.91 -4.00
N HIS A 6 34.78 14.93 -4.78
CA HIS A 6 33.92 16.12 -4.96
C HIS A 6 32.81 15.91 -5.99
N GLU A 7 33.00 15.02 -6.97
CA GLU A 7 31.99 14.71 -7.99
C GLU A 7 30.87 13.83 -7.42
N ASP A 8 31.22 12.85 -6.59
CA ASP A 8 30.25 11.95 -5.97
C ASP A 8 29.31 12.69 -5.00
N ILE A 9 29.83 13.63 -4.20
CA ILE A 9 29.03 14.41 -3.23
C ILE A 9 27.98 15.29 -3.93
N ASN A 10 28.28 15.75 -5.15
CA ASN A 10 27.35 16.57 -5.93
C ASN A 10 26.22 15.72 -6.54
N LEU A 11 26.54 14.52 -7.02
CA LEU A 11 25.54 13.59 -7.56
C LEU A 11 24.52 13.15 -6.50
N GLN A 12 24.94 13.01 -5.25
CA GLN A 12 24.12 12.53 -4.11
C GLN A 12 22.99 13.51 -3.74
N GLY A 13 23.31 14.80 -3.62
CA GLY A 13 22.32 15.85 -3.38
C GLY A 13 21.40 16.04 -4.58
N LEU A 14 21.95 15.97 -5.79
CA LEU A 14 21.18 16.07 -7.03
C LEU A 14 20.16 14.93 -7.14
N ILE A 15 20.53 13.68 -6.86
CA ILE A 15 19.59 12.56 -6.98
C ILE A 15 18.43 12.69 -5.99
N GLY A 16 18.67 13.04 -4.72
CA GLY A 16 17.57 13.30 -3.78
C GLY A 16 16.67 14.47 -4.22
N ILE A 17 17.27 15.56 -4.72
CA ILE A 17 16.56 16.77 -5.16
C ILE A 17 15.79 16.57 -6.47
N PHE A 18 16.29 15.75 -7.39
CA PHE A 18 15.65 15.53 -8.69
C PHE A 18 14.73 14.30 -8.68
N PHE A 19 15.13 13.20 -8.04
CA PHE A 19 14.34 11.98 -8.02
C PHE A 19 13.05 12.15 -7.23
N TYR A 20 13.11 12.70 -6.02
CA TYR A 20 11.93 12.79 -5.16
C TYR A 20 10.79 13.60 -5.79
N PRO A 21 11.00 14.83 -6.32
CA PRO A 21 9.91 15.60 -6.94
C PRO A 21 9.36 14.97 -8.22
N ILE A 22 10.23 14.34 -9.03
CA ILE A 22 9.80 13.66 -10.26
C ILE A 22 8.93 12.47 -9.90
N ILE A 23 9.39 11.59 -9.00
CA ILE A 23 8.63 10.42 -8.57
C ILE A 23 7.34 10.82 -7.88
N TYR A 24 7.37 11.84 -7.01
CA TYR A 24 6.18 12.39 -6.39
C TYR A 24 5.15 12.85 -7.43
N SER A 25 5.59 13.55 -8.48
CA SER A 25 4.71 13.98 -9.57
C SER A 25 4.10 12.81 -10.34
N LEU A 26 4.90 11.77 -10.61
CA LEU A 26 4.46 10.57 -11.33
C LEU A 26 3.45 9.77 -10.50
N ILE A 27 3.73 9.56 -9.21
CA ILE A 27 2.86 8.85 -8.27
C ILE A 27 1.53 9.56 -8.11
N LYS A 28 1.52 10.90 -8.03
CA LYS A 28 0.29 11.67 -7.90
C LYS A 28 -0.68 11.46 -9.06
N SER A 29 -0.15 11.28 -10.27
CA SER A 29 -0.97 11.01 -11.46
C SER A 29 -1.28 9.53 -11.70
N TRP A 30 -0.68 8.65 -10.90
CA TRP A 30 -0.71 7.22 -11.15
C TRP A 30 -1.98 6.58 -10.57
N ASP A 31 -2.69 5.85 -11.42
CA ASP A 31 -3.76 4.95 -11.01
C ASP A 31 -3.18 3.56 -10.72
N ILE A 32 -3.09 3.25 -9.42
CA ILE A 32 -2.46 2.03 -8.91
C ILE A 32 -3.19 0.77 -9.39
N PHE A 33 -4.53 0.81 -9.41
CA PHE A 33 -5.36 -0.38 -9.65
C PHE A 33 -5.51 -0.67 -11.14
N ASN A 34 -5.55 0.35 -11.99
CA ASN A 34 -5.64 0.16 -13.44
C ASN A 34 -4.29 -0.17 -14.09
N LYS A 35 -3.17 0.39 -13.58
CA LYS A 35 -1.82 0.18 -14.15
C LYS A 35 -0.80 -0.13 -13.06
N PRO A 36 -0.86 -1.29 -12.40
CA PRO A 36 0.00 -1.59 -11.26
C PRO A 36 1.49 -1.58 -11.60
N LEU A 37 1.88 -1.97 -12.82
CA LEU A 37 3.30 -2.05 -13.19
C LEU A 37 3.93 -0.73 -13.65
N TYR A 38 3.15 0.35 -13.78
CA TYR A 38 3.63 1.61 -14.40
C TYR A 38 4.89 2.18 -13.75
N LEU A 39 4.98 2.15 -12.42
CA LEU A 39 6.15 2.63 -11.68
C LEU A 39 7.04 1.51 -11.12
N TYR A 40 6.68 0.25 -11.35
CA TYR A 40 7.37 -0.89 -10.75
C TYR A 40 8.85 -0.92 -11.15
N GLU A 41 9.14 -0.82 -12.45
CA GLU A 41 10.52 -0.84 -12.95
C GLU A 41 11.35 0.33 -12.42
N ILE A 42 10.74 1.49 -12.24
CA ILE A 42 11.39 2.69 -11.71
C ILE A 42 11.79 2.46 -10.25
N PHE A 43 10.87 1.96 -9.43
CA PHE A 43 11.15 1.63 -8.03
C PHE A 43 12.16 0.50 -7.88
N ASN A 44 12.08 -0.54 -8.72
CA ASN A 44 13.05 -1.64 -8.70
C ASN A 44 14.46 -1.17 -9.09
N THR A 45 14.57 -0.36 -10.15
CA THR A 45 15.84 0.27 -10.56
C THR A 45 16.40 1.12 -9.43
N TRP A 46 15.54 1.86 -8.74
CA TRP A 46 15.95 2.68 -7.63
C TRP A 46 16.42 1.86 -6.42
N ARG A 47 15.77 0.74 -6.11
CA ARG A 47 16.24 -0.20 -5.08
C ARG A 47 17.65 -0.71 -5.38
N ILE A 48 17.89 -1.13 -6.63
CA ILE A 48 19.21 -1.59 -7.10
C ILE A 48 20.25 -0.46 -6.97
N PHE A 49 19.87 0.77 -7.36
CA PHE A 49 20.72 1.95 -7.24
C PHE A 49 21.09 2.23 -5.78
N VAL A 50 20.13 2.27 -4.87
CA VAL A 50 20.37 2.46 -3.43
C VAL A 50 21.35 1.39 -2.93
N ASN A 51 21.10 0.11 -3.20
CA ASN A 51 22.00 -0.96 -2.79
C ASN A 51 23.43 -0.79 -3.32
N SER A 52 23.58 -0.38 -4.59
CA SER A 52 24.90 -0.15 -5.20
C SER A 52 25.69 0.97 -4.50
N CYS A 53 25.02 2.03 -4.06
CA CYS A 53 25.63 3.12 -3.30
C CYS A 53 26.20 2.65 -1.96
N PHE A 54 25.50 1.76 -1.26
CA PHE A 54 25.95 1.19 0.01
C PHE A 54 27.17 0.27 -0.15
N THR A 55 27.19 -0.55 -1.20
CA THR A 55 28.34 -1.44 -1.49
C THR A 55 29.62 -0.68 -1.83
N SER A 56 29.49 0.57 -2.30
CA SER A 56 30.61 1.43 -2.71
C SER A 56 31.24 2.21 -1.54
N GLY A 57 30.82 1.98 -0.29
CA GLY A 57 31.33 2.67 0.90
C GLY A 57 30.67 4.03 1.19
N ASN A 58 29.65 4.41 0.41
CA ASN A 58 28.89 5.63 0.61
C ASN A 58 27.68 5.37 1.53
N GLN A 59 27.94 5.01 2.79
CA GLN A 59 26.89 4.64 3.75
C GLN A 59 26.13 5.86 4.32
N ASN A 60 26.70 7.06 4.22
CA ASN A 60 26.12 8.29 4.78
C ASN A 60 25.17 9.05 3.83
N LEU A 61 24.85 8.53 2.65
CA LEU A 61 24.15 9.30 1.60
C LEU A 61 22.70 9.65 1.91
N PHE A 62 22.05 8.84 2.74
CA PHE A 62 20.61 8.91 2.94
C PHE A 62 20.22 8.97 4.42
N GLY A 63 21.21 9.18 5.31
CA GLY A 63 21.01 9.31 6.75
C GLY A 63 20.69 8.01 7.50
N SER A 64 20.86 6.86 6.85
CA SER A 64 20.80 5.53 7.47
C SER A 64 21.92 4.66 6.92
N ASN A 65 22.40 3.73 7.75
CA ASN A 65 23.40 2.73 7.38
C ASN A 65 22.79 1.48 6.72
N ASP A 66 21.46 1.42 6.64
CA ASP A 66 20.71 0.30 6.06
C ASP A 66 20.02 0.73 4.75
N PRO A 67 20.41 0.18 3.58
CA PRO A 67 19.77 0.50 2.30
C PRO A 67 18.27 0.16 2.27
N ASP A 68 17.84 -0.92 2.93
CA ASP A 68 16.45 -1.34 2.92
C ASP A 68 15.59 -0.36 3.74
N GLU A 69 16.12 0.23 4.82
CA GLU A 69 15.42 1.26 5.59
C GLU A 69 15.11 2.51 4.76
N ILE A 70 16.03 2.91 3.90
CA ILE A 70 15.88 4.09 3.03
C ILE A 70 14.84 3.83 1.96
N PHE A 71 14.91 2.65 1.35
CA PHE A 71 13.92 2.23 0.37
C PHE A 71 12.52 2.15 0.97
N ASP A 72 12.42 1.57 2.17
CA ASP A 72 11.17 1.52 2.94
C ASP A 72 10.63 2.90 3.25
N ARG A 73 11.46 3.85 3.68
CA ARG A 73 11.02 5.23 3.95
C ARG A 73 10.39 5.84 2.71
N ILE A 74 10.99 5.63 1.53
CA ILE A 74 10.46 6.21 0.29
C ILE A 74 9.17 5.54 -0.16
N LEU A 75 9.04 4.23 -0.03
CA LEU A 75 7.77 3.55 -0.25
C LEU A 75 6.70 4.06 0.73
N ILE A 76 7.03 4.15 2.01
CA ILE A 76 6.10 4.62 3.04
C ILE A 76 5.69 6.08 2.80
N ASP A 77 6.61 6.96 2.43
CA ASP A 77 6.34 8.39 2.28
C ASP A 77 5.63 8.73 0.97
N LEU A 78 5.85 7.94 -0.09
CA LEU A 78 5.33 8.24 -1.43
C LEU A 78 4.21 7.29 -1.86
N LEU A 79 4.43 5.98 -1.74
CA LEU A 79 3.48 4.97 -2.24
C LEU A 79 2.27 4.84 -1.31
N ILE A 80 2.48 4.74 0.00
CA ILE A 80 1.38 4.47 0.95
C ILE A 80 0.31 5.58 0.94
N PRO A 81 0.63 6.89 0.93
CA PRO A 81 -0.38 7.93 0.83
C PRO A 81 -1.20 7.82 -0.46
N ARG A 82 -0.55 7.52 -1.59
CA ARG A 82 -1.24 7.34 -2.86
C ARG A 82 -2.11 6.09 -2.87
N PHE A 83 -1.62 4.99 -2.31
CA PHE A 83 -2.38 3.76 -2.15
C PHE A 83 -3.64 3.99 -1.31
N SER A 84 -3.52 4.66 -0.16
CA SER A 84 -4.66 5.04 0.66
C SER A 84 -5.66 5.94 -0.09
N GLU A 85 -5.17 6.92 -0.86
CA GLU A 85 -6.03 7.79 -1.69
C GLU A 85 -6.81 6.99 -2.75
N CYS A 86 -6.15 6.06 -3.44
CA CYS A 86 -6.81 5.17 -4.39
C CYS A 86 -7.84 4.27 -3.69
N LEU A 87 -7.54 3.76 -2.49
CA LEU A 87 -8.47 2.94 -1.72
C LEU A 87 -9.76 3.67 -1.34
N LEU A 88 -9.69 4.97 -1.06
CA LEU A 88 -10.87 5.79 -0.74
C LEU A 88 -11.82 5.99 -1.94
N THR A 89 -11.32 5.85 -3.15
CA THR A 89 -12.10 6.09 -4.38
C THR A 89 -12.48 4.80 -5.12
N CYS A 90 -11.83 3.68 -4.80
CA CYS A 90 -12.14 2.39 -5.40
C CYS A 90 -13.30 1.69 -4.68
N ASP A 91 -14.01 0.82 -5.39
CA ASP A 91 -14.89 -0.14 -4.76
C ASP A 91 -14.06 -1.29 -4.18
N ILE A 92 -13.92 -1.34 -2.85
CA ILE A 92 -13.14 -2.38 -2.17
C ILE A 92 -13.71 -3.79 -2.34
N ARG A 93 -14.96 -3.93 -2.80
CA ARG A 93 -15.55 -5.22 -3.16
C ARG A 93 -14.94 -5.79 -4.43
N GLU A 94 -14.46 -4.92 -5.32
CA GLU A 94 -13.67 -5.31 -6.49
C GLU A 94 -12.23 -5.59 -6.08
N TYR A 95 -12.02 -6.71 -5.36
CA TYR A 95 -10.72 -7.08 -4.80
C TYR A 95 -9.66 -7.42 -5.87
N GLY A 96 -10.06 -7.79 -7.09
CA GLY A 96 -9.15 -8.25 -8.15
C GLY A 96 -8.00 -7.29 -8.46
N PRO A 97 -8.27 -6.01 -8.79
CA PRO A 97 -7.23 -5.00 -9.01
C PRO A 97 -6.32 -4.76 -7.80
N ILE A 98 -6.90 -4.76 -6.59
CA ILE A 98 -6.14 -4.57 -5.34
C ILE A 98 -5.17 -5.74 -5.13
N LEU A 99 -5.66 -6.98 -5.21
CA LEU A 99 -4.83 -8.18 -5.07
C LEU A 99 -3.77 -8.27 -6.16
N ASN A 100 -4.11 -7.90 -7.40
CA ASN A 100 -3.15 -7.88 -8.50
C ASN A 100 -1.99 -6.91 -8.21
N PHE A 101 -2.30 -5.67 -7.79
CA PHE A 101 -1.27 -4.72 -7.38
C PHE A 101 -0.40 -5.27 -6.25
N LEU A 102 -1.01 -5.81 -5.19
CA LEU A 102 -0.29 -6.34 -4.03
C LEU A 102 0.62 -7.50 -4.40
N ASN A 103 0.18 -8.41 -5.27
CA ASN A 103 0.98 -9.55 -5.72
C ASN A 103 2.18 -9.11 -6.56
N GLU A 104 1.98 -8.19 -7.50
CA GLU A 104 3.05 -7.66 -8.35
C GLU A 104 4.08 -6.88 -7.53
N TRP A 105 3.65 -6.09 -6.56
CA TRP A 105 4.53 -5.25 -5.74
C TRP A 105 5.14 -5.95 -4.53
N LYS A 106 4.62 -7.13 -4.14
CA LYS A 106 5.12 -7.92 -3.00
C LYS A 106 6.65 -8.09 -2.96
N PRO A 107 7.37 -8.33 -4.08
CA PRO A 107 8.83 -8.48 -4.07
C PRO A 107 9.59 -7.21 -3.66
N LEU A 108 8.96 -6.03 -3.81
CA LEU A 108 9.53 -4.74 -3.43
C LEU A 108 9.22 -4.38 -1.97
N PHE A 109 8.25 -5.04 -1.33
CA PHE A 109 7.87 -4.72 0.04
C PHE A 109 8.73 -5.49 1.05
N SER A 110 9.34 -4.74 1.98
CA SER A 110 9.83 -5.32 3.23
C SER A 110 8.66 -5.63 4.18
N GLU A 111 8.95 -6.34 5.28
CA GLU A 111 7.97 -6.56 6.37
C GLU A 111 7.42 -5.24 6.94
N LYS A 112 8.27 -4.21 7.05
CA LYS A 112 7.89 -2.89 7.54
C LYS A 112 6.92 -2.22 6.58
N THR A 113 7.26 -2.16 5.30
CA THR A 113 6.39 -1.55 4.27
C THR A 113 5.08 -2.33 4.15
N TRP A 114 5.12 -3.66 4.19
CA TRP A 114 3.93 -4.51 4.18
C TRP A 114 2.97 -4.20 5.33
N THR A 115 3.50 -3.94 6.53
CA THR A 115 2.69 -3.53 7.69
C THR A 115 1.91 -2.23 7.42
N TYR A 116 2.49 -1.26 6.72
CA TYR A 116 1.79 -0.03 6.34
C TYR A 116 0.73 -0.27 5.27
N VAL A 117 1.00 -1.12 4.29
CA VAL A 117 0.03 -1.54 3.27
C VAL A 117 -1.17 -2.22 3.92
N GLN A 118 -0.94 -3.17 4.83
CA GLN A 118 -1.99 -3.84 5.60
C GLN A 118 -2.81 -2.79 6.37
N LYS A 119 -2.18 -1.91 7.15
CA LYS A 119 -2.91 -0.88 7.90
C LYS A 119 -3.79 0.02 7.02
N ALA A 120 -3.28 0.45 5.85
CA ALA A 120 -4.06 1.26 4.91
C ALA A 120 -5.31 0.52 4.41
N LEU A 121 -5.14 -0.73 3.99
CA LEU A 121 -6.25 -1.57 3.50
C LEU A 121 -7.23 -1.93 4.63
N LEU A 122 -6.73 -2.21 5.83
CA LEU A 122 -7.55 -2.50 7.01
C LEU A 122 -8.42 -1.30 7.38
N ASN A 123 -7.86 -0.10 7.41
CA ASN A 123 -8.61 1.12 7.69
C ASN A 123 -9.72 1.31 6.65
N SER A 124 -9.42 1.17 5.36
CA SER A 124 -10.42 1.27 4.29
C SER A 124 -11.55 0.25 4.43
N LEU A 125 -11.24 -1.00 4.82
CA LEU A 125 -12.25 -2.03 5.12
C LEU A 125 -13.12 -1.64 6.31
N LEU A 126 -12.50 -1.16 7.39
CA LEU A 126 -13.25 -0.72 8.58
C LEU A 126 -14.18 0.43 8.24
N ASP A 127 -13.70 1.45 7.53
CA ASP A 127 -14.48 2.61 7.09
C ASP A 127 -15.69 2.16 6.25
N TYR A 128 -15.49 1.27 5.28
CA TYR A 128 -16.61 0.69 4.51
C TYR A 128 -17.63 0.00 5.42
N PHE A 129 -17.16 -0.80 6.39
CA PHE A 129 -18.04 -1.48 7.31
C PHE A 129 -18.66 -0.58 8.37
N GLU A 130 -18.23 0.67 8.55
CA GLU A 130 -18.94 1.65 9.38
C GLU A 130 -20.26 2.07 8.74
N ASP A 131 -20.31 2.20 7.41
CA ASP A 131 -21.49 2.62 6.66
C ASP A 131 -22.25 1.46 5.99
N TRP A 132 -21.65 0.27 5.92
CA TRP A 132 -22.26 -0.91 5.29
C TRP A 132 -23.63 -1.30 5.89
N ASP A 133 -24.64 -1.46 5.04
CA ASP A 133 -25.95 -1.98 5.39
C ASP A 133 -26.14 -3.39 4.77
N PRO A 134 -26.33 -4.44 5.60
CA PRO A 134 -26.52 -5.81 5.11
C PRO A 134 -27.78 -6.01 4.24
N THR A 135 -28.77 -5.12 4.30
CA THR A 135 -30.01 -5.23 3.50
C THR A 135 -29.88 -4.68 2.08
N SER A 136 -28.94 -3.77 1.88
CA SER A 136 -28.76 -3.06 0.60
C SER A 136 -27.64 -3.67 -0.24
N ASP A 137 -26.85 -4.60 0.33
CA ASP A 137 -25.72 -5.19 -0.37
C ASP A 137 -26.17 -6.32 -1.30
N VAL A 138 -26.02 -6.09 -2.60
CA VAL A 138 -26.38 -7.05 -3.65
C VAL A 138 -25.40 -8.23 -3.69
N ILE A 139 -24.17 -8.03 -3.21
CA ILE A 139 -23.13 -9.06 -3.17
C ILE A 139 -22.99 -9.53 -1.73
N PRO A 140 -23.21 -10.82 -1.41
CA PRO A 140 -23.05 -11.32 -0.06
C PRO A 140 -21.64 -11.03 0.48
N VAL A 141 -21.56 -10.35 1.63
CA VAL A 141 -20.29 -9.86 2.21
C VAL A 141 -19.20 -10.94 2.28
N HIS A 142 -19.57 -12.18 2.60
CA HIS A 142 -18.63 -13.30 2.72
C HIS A 142 -17.90 -13.64 1.42
N VAL A 143 -18.46 -13.31 0.25
CA VAL A 143 -17.89 -13.67 -1.06
C VAL A 143 -16.61 -12.90 -1.33
N TRP A 144 -16.61 -11.59 -1.07
CA TRP A 144 -15.48 -10.71 -1.39
C TRP A 144 -14.57 -10.49 -0.19
N ILE A 145 -15.11 -10.53 1.04
CA ILE A 145 -14.32 -10.25 2.24
C ILE A 145 -13.25 -11.33 2.49
N LEU A 146 -13.56 -12.60 2.18
CA LEU A 146 -12.63 -13.71 2.38
C LEU A 146 -11.37 -13.61 1.51
N CYS A 147 -11.44 -12.89 0.38
CA CYS A 147 -10.28 -12.64 -0.49
C CYS A 147 -9.19 -11.84 0.21
N TYR A 148 -9.53 -11.09 1.27
CA TYR A 148 -8.59 -10.32 2.06
C TYR A 148 -7.99 -11.10 3.24
N TYR A 149 -8.50 -12.30 3.55
CA TYR A 149 -8.08 -13.05 4.74
C TYR A 149 -6.57 -13.35 4.75
N ASP A 150 -6.03 -13.76 3.61
CA ASP A 150 -4.60 -14.09 3.45
C ASP A 150 -3.67 -12.89 3.65
N ILE A 151 -4.19 -11.67 3.50
CA ILE A 151 -3.43 -10.44 3.70
C ILE A 151 -3.31 -10.11 5.19
N PHE A 152 -4.35 -10.30 5.98
CA PHE A 152 -4.44 -9.79 7.35
C PHE A 152 -4.21 -10.84 8.45
N GLY A 153 -4.47 -12.12 8.15
CA GLY A 153 -4.41 -13.18 9.15
C GLY A 153 -5.24 -12.85 10.40
N ARG A 154 -4.58 -12.72 11.56
CA ARG A 154 -5.25 -12.46 12.85
C ARG A 154 -5.86 -11.06 12.97
N GLU A 155 -5.31 -10.06 12.29
CA GLU A 155 -5.83 -8.69 12.38
C GLU A 155 -7.22 -8.54 11.77
N PHE A 156 -7.59 -9.48 10.90
CA PHE A 156 -8.91 -9.56 10.27
C PHE A 156 -10.06 -9.78 11.27
N GLU A 157 -9.76 -10.27 12.48
CA GLU A 157 -10.76 -10.49 13.52
C GLU A 157 -11.53 -9.21 13.86
N ILE A 158 -10.90 -8.04 13.77
CA ILE A 158 -11.55 -6.74 14.04
C ILE A 158 -12.64 -6.47 12.99
N VAL A 159 -12.35 -6.69 11.72
CA VAL A 159 -13.31 -6.55 10.62
C VAL A 159 -14.46 -7.54 10.79
N TYR A 160 -14.15 -8.81 11.06
CA TYR A 160 -15.15 -9.84 11.29
C TYR A 160 -16.10 -9.51 12.45
N LYS A 161 -15.57 -9.00 13.57
CA LYS A 161 -16.37 -8.53 14.71
C LYS A 161 -17.30 -7.39 14.31
N SER A 162 -16.84 -6.46 13.48
CA SER A 162 -17.68 -5.35 12.98
C SER A 162 -18.85 -5.87 12.14
N ILE A 163 -18.55 -6.76 11.19
CA ILE A 163 -19.56 -7.41 10.32
C ILE A 163 -20.58 -8.17 11.16
N LEU A 164 -20.13 -9.04 12.08
CA LEU A 164 -21.01 -9.82 12.93
C LEU A 164 -21.92 -8.94 13.78
N ARG A 165 -21.39 -7.85 14.35
CA ARG A 165 -22.18 -6.91 15.14
C ARG A 165 -23.31 -6.30 14.30
N LYS A 166 -23.04 -5.87 13.07
CA LYS A 166 -24.06 -5.34 12.15
C LYS A 166 -25.07 -6.39 11.73
N MET A 167 -24.61 -7.59 11.38
CA MET A 167 -25.49 -8.72 11.04
C MET A 167 -26.40 -9.11 12.21
N MET A 168 -25.87 -9.20 13.44
CA MET A 168 -26.69 -9.48 14.62
C MET A 168 -27.71 -8.39 14.91
N HIS A 169 -27.35 -7.12 14.72
CA HIS A 169 -28.28 -6.01 14.87
C HIS A 169 -29.42 -6.11 13.85
N PHE A 170 -29.08 -6.38 12.59
CA PHE A 170 -30.05 -6.59 11.52
C PHE A 170 -30.97 -7.80 11.81
N LEU A 171 -30.40 -8.97 12.08
CA LEU A 171 -31.18 -10.21 12.31
C LEU A 171 -32.13 -10.11 13.51
N ARG A 172 -31.83 -9.27 14.51
CA ARG A 172 -32.75 -9.00 15.64
C ARG A 172 -33.99 -8.21 15.22
N ASN A 173 -33.86 -7.37 14.20
CA ASN A 173 -34.94 -6.53 13.69
C ASN A 173 -35.60 -7.13 12.44
N TRP A 174 -35.05 -8.21 11.89
CA TRP A 174 -35.52 -8.86 10.68
C TRP A 174 -36.89 -9.51 10.86
N HIS A 175 -37.79 -9.27 9.90
CA HIS A 175 -39.10 -9.89 9.83
C HIS A 175 -39.18 -10.84 8.61
N PRO A 176 -39.86 -12.00 8.70
CA PRO A 176 -40.01 -12.93 7.58
C PRO A 176 -40.71 -12.38 6.32
N SER A 177 -41.30 -11.19 6.42
CA SER A 177 -41.97 -10.50 5.30
C SER A 177 -41.10 -9.44 4.65
N ASP A 178 -39.89 -9.19 5.17
CA ASP A 178 -38.96 -8.23 4.58
C ASP A 178 -38.47 -8.74 3.21
N PRO A 179 -38.30 -7.84 2.22
CA PRO A 179 -37.78 -8.23 0.91
C PRO A 179 -36.31 -8.68 1.00
N PHE A 180 -35.98 -9.73 0.25
CA PHE A 180 -34.62 -10.24 0.06
C PHE A 180 -33.96 -9.62 -1.17
#